data_AF-A0A1X0UNU4-F1
#
_entry.id   AF-A0A1X0UNU4-F1
#
_cell.length_a   1.000
_cell.length_b   1.000
_cell.length_c   1.000
_cell.angle_alpha   90.00
_cell.angle_beta   90.00
_cell.angle_gamma   90.00
#
_symmetry.space_group_name_H-M   'P 1'
#
loop_
_entity.id
_entity.type
_entity.pdbx_description
1 polymer ?
#
loop_
_entity_poly.entity_id
_entity_poly.type
_entity_poly.pdbx_seq_one_letter_code
_entity_poly.pdbx_strand_id
1 'polypeptide(L)'
;MKQRNRRASMTTAVLLTMLTAVAACDSVDEDDDDGGAAPETTSMSPWPAIDVYEVPDRVRDATMVWSAEPGIDLFSAEGTVIRAAGESLVIGLMVGLDYTYVGFAASSNSEAGGPLYSLFQADTGQGPFVGTVHGHIQQVIPTDAGFDVLSCLVAVGLDVNADGEYSPSRLTNGDGQELRSSFIRTGDPLTSPAVPQPSSSPVGDDLQWQAPAGNQFGGWEIDGFIDIDPVTSGKGRCAPWAQSLYPDAPRIITRNAYARGTPPPVQTAYPGWPDGH
;
A
#
# COMPACT_ATOMS: atom_id res chain seq x y z
N MET A 1 42.72 34.82 -20.03
CA MET A 1 41.37 35.42 -19.87
C MET A 1 40.64 34.55 -18.84
N LYS A 2 40.53 34.80 -17.54
CA LYS A 2 40.34 35.98 -16.66
C LYS A 2 39.05 36.77 -16.93
N GLN A 3 37.94 36.32 -16.35
CA GLN A 3 36.94 37.24 -15.80
C GLN A 3 36.13 36.59 -14.66
N ARG A 4 36.39 37.10 -13.45
CA ARG A 4 35.53 37.04 -12.25
C ARG A 4 34.29 37.90 -12.50
N ASN A 5 33.15 37.57 -11.91
CA ASN A 5 32.58 38.43 -10.86
C ASN A 5 31.40 37.81 -10.09
N ARG A 6 31.52 37.95 -8.77
CA ARG A 6 30.49 37.79 -7.74
C ARG A 6 29.42 38.88 -7.87
N ARG A 7 28.22 38.61 -7.37
CA ARG A 7 27.46 39.57 -6.55
C ARG A 7 26.49 38.83 -5.64
N ALA A 8 26.76 38.97 -4.35
CA ALA A 8 25.81 38.75 -3.28
C ALA A 8 24.80 39.90 -3.27
N SER A 9 23.55 39.63 -2.90
CA SER A 9 22.64 40.66 -2.41
C SER A 9 21.95 40.13 -1.16
N MET A 10 22.40 40.64 -0.01
CA MET A 10 21.68 40.60 1.26
C MET A 10 20.47 41.51 1.14
N THR A 11 19.31 41.06 1.60
CA THR A 11 18.24 41.97 2.02
C THR A 11 17.71 41.50 3.36
N THR A 12 18.14 42.23 4.38
CA THR A 12 17.65 42.22 5.75
C THR A 12 16.28 42.86 5.78
N ALA A 13 15.29 42.21 6.40
CA ALA A 13 14.05 42.86 6.83
C ALA A 13 13.82 42.56 8.31
N VAL A 14 13.45 43.62 9.01
CA VAL A 14 13.47 43.85 10.45
C VAL A 14 12.04 43.83 11.00
N LEU A 15 11.88 43.25 12.20
CA LEU A 15 10.87 43.44 13.28
C LEU A 15 9.40 43.77 12.95
N LEU A 16 8.47 43.09 13.65
CA LEU A 16 7.59 43.67 14.70
C LEU A 16 6.72 42.53 15.33
N THR A 17 7.04 42.09 16.55
CA THR A 17 6.25 42.30 17.79
C THR A 17 4.72 42.25 17.68
N MET A 18 4.12 41.20 18.27
CA MET A 18 2.88 41.30 19.08
C MET A 18 2.94 40.21 20.16
N LEU A 19 3.29 40.62 21.38
CA LEU A 19 2.98 39.88 22.61
C LEU A 19 1.52 40.14 22.95
N THR A 20 0.71 39.10 23.12
CA THR A 20 -0.49 39.15 23.93
C THR A 20 -0.37 38.09 25.02
N ALA A 21 0.07 38.53 26.18
CA ALA A 21 -0.14 37.82 27.43
C ALA A 21 -1.59 38.10 27.87
N VAL A 22 -2.42 37.06 27.93
CA VAL A 22 -3.67 37.10 28.68
C VAL A 22 -3.40 36.31 29.96
N ALA A 23 -3.13 37.05 31.03
CA ALA A 23 -3.30 36.55 32.39
C ALA A 23 -4.73 36.87 32.80
N ALA A 24 -5.51 35.84 33.12
CA ALA A 24 -6.72 35.97 33.91
C ALA A 24 -6.70 34.82 34.93
N CYS A 25 -6.40 35.17 36.17
CA CYS A 25 -6.69 34.38 37.34
C CYS A 25 -8.11 34.75 37.80
N ASP A 26 -8.97 33.76 37.93
CA ASP A 26 -10.16 33.70 38.81
C ASP A 26 -10.81 32.34 38.53
N SER A 27 -11.41 31.61 39.44
CA SER A 27 -11.46 31.55 40.89
C SER A 27 -12.03 30.15 41.16
N VAL A 28 -11.58 29.51 42.24
CA VAL A 28 -12.09 28.20 42.67
C VAL A 28 -13.52 28.38 43.14
N ASP A 29 -14.46 27.70 42.48
CA ASP A 29 -15.74 27.31 43.05
C ASP A 29 -15.82 25.78 42.98
N GLU A 30 -15.65 25.16 44.15
CA GLU A 30 -16.13 23.82 44.45
C GLU A 30 -17.66 23.92 44.57
N ASP A 31 -18.40 23.26 43.69
CA ASP A 31 -19.77 22.85 43.99
C ASP A 31 -20.10 21.54 43.25
N ASP A 32 -20.80 20.72 44.02
CA ASP A 32 -21.06 19.29 43.91
C ASP A 32 -21.97 18.87 42.73
N ASP A 33 -21.70 17.64 42.27
CA ASP A 33 -22.70 16.60 41.94
C ASP A 33 -23.71 16.85 40.79
N ASP A 34 -23.38 16.39 39.58
CA ASP A 34 -24.38 15.73 38.73
C ASP A 34 -23.74 14.71 37.76
N GLY A 35 -24.33 13.53 37.68
CA GLY A 35 -23.82 12.33 37.01
C GLY A 35 -23.84 12.40 35.48
N GLY A 36 -22.88 13.11 34.89
CA GLY A 36 -22.61 13.11 33.46
C GLY A 36 -21.65 11.99 33.07
N ALA A 37 -22.15 10.94 32.44
CA ALA A 37 -21.37 9.88 31.83
C ALA A 37 -20.19 10.46 31.03
N ALA A 38 -18.97 10.06 31.41
CA ALA A 38 -17.80 10.26 30.58
C ALA A 38 -18.12 9.72 29.17
N PRO A 39 -17.75 10.41 28.08
CA PRO A 39 -17.80 9.78 26.78
C PRO A 39 -16.88 8.56 26.87
N GLU A 40 -17.47 7.37 26.80
CA GLU A 40 -16.73 6.15 26.58
C GLU A 40 -15.87 6.40 25.34
N THR A 41 -14.57 6.63 25.56
CA THR A 41 -13.58 6.46 24.52
C THR A 41 -13.78 5.01 24.09
N THR A 42 -14.49 4.83 22.99
CA THR A 42 -14.69 3.53 22.37
C THR A 42 -13.32 3.13 21.88
N SER A 43 -12.55 2.53 22.79
CA SER A 43 -11.38 1.74 22.49
C SER A 43 -11.89 0.69 21.53
N MET A 44 -11.67 0.89 20.22
CA MET A 44 -11.86 -0.16 19.23
C MET A 44 -11.10 -1.36 19.76
N SER A 45 -11.86 -2.39 20.12
CA SER A 45 -11.32 -3.60 20.68
C SER A 45 -10.30 -4.17 19.68
N PRO A 46 -9.13 -4.66 20.13
CA PRO A 46 -8.25 -5.44 19.28
C PRO A 46 -9.07 -6.60 18.71
N TRP A 47 -9.05 -6.73 17.39
CA TRP A 47 -9.76 -7.73 16.60
C TRP A 47 -9.73 -9.11 17.29
N PRO A 48 -10.87 -9.83 17.43
CA PRO A 48 -10.88 -11.19 17.96
C PRO A 48 -10.04 -12.13 17.07
N ALA A 49 -9.37 -13.09 17.70
CA ALA A 49 -8.35 -13.96 17.11
C ALA A 49 -8.84 -14.98 16.04
N ILE A 50 -9.95 -14.69 15.34
CA ILE A 50 -10.62 -15.58 14.37
C ILE A 50 -11.16 -14.81 13.13
N ASP A 51 -10.69 -13.60 12.85
CA ASP A 51 -11.20 -12.82 11.72
C ASP A 51 -10.63 -13.32 10.39
N VAL A 52 -11.48 -14.05 9.65
CA VAL A 52 -11.30 -14.30 8.22
C VAL A 52 -11.39 -12.94 7.53
N TYR A 53 -10.35 -12.57 6.80
CA TYR A 53 -10.34 -11.33 6.03
C TYR A 53 -11.43 -11.36 4.95
N GLU A 54 -12.25 -10.31 4.88
CA GLU A 54 -13.19 -10.09 3.79
C GLU A 54 -12.71 -8.96 2.89
N VAL A 55 -12.72 -9.22 1.59
CA VAL A 55 -12.39 -8.23 0.57
C VAL A 55 -13.45 -7.11 0.56
N PRO A 56 -13.05 -5.83 0.71
CA PRO A 56 -13.99 -4.73 0.69
C PRO A 56 -14.76 -4.61 -0.63
N ASP A 57 -16.07 -4.31 -0.57
CA ASP A 57 -16.91 -4.18 -1.77
C ASP A 57 -16.36 -3.19 -2.81
N ARG A 58 -15.69 -2.13 -2.36
CA ARG A 58 -15.09 -1.14 -3.25
C ARG A 58 -13.95 -1.69 -4.10
N VAL A 59 -13.32 -2.81 -3.72
CA VAL A 59 -12.19 -3.42 -4.45
C VAL A 59 -12.52 -4.81 -5.00
N ARG A 60 -13.70 -5.36 -4.65
CA ARG A 60 -14.13 -6.72 -4.99
C ARG A 60 -14.07 -7.02 -6.49
N ASP A 61 -14.41 -6.05 -7.34
CA ASP A 61 -14.44 -6.19 -8.80
C ASP A 61 -13.08 -5.90 -9.48
N ALA A 62 -12.03 -5.65 -8.70
CA ALA A 62 -10.66 -5.60 -9.18
C ALA A 62 -9.95 -6.95 -8.93
N THR A 63 -8.81 -7.19 -9.56
CA THR A 63 -7.96 -8.36 -9.30
C THR A 63 -6.48 -7.99 -9.28
N MET A 64 -5.65 -8.92 -8.82
CA MET A 64 -4.20 -8.78 -8.90
C MET A 64 -3.54 -10.01 -9.54
N VAL A 65 -2.62 -9.77 -10.47
CA VAL A 65 -1.85 -10.81 -11.18
C VAL A 65 -0.37 -10.57 -11.00
N TRP A 66 0.32 -11.56 -10.47
CA TRP A 66 1.74 -11.55 -10.19
C TRP A 66 2.53 -12.34 -11.23
N SER A 67 3.70 -11.80 -11.56
CA SER A 67 4.76 -12.49 -12.28
C SER A 67 6.09 -12.33 -11.52
N ALA A 68 7.13 -13.02 -11.92
CA ALA A 68 8.46 -12.85 -11.34
C ALA A 68 9.56 -13.13 -12.38
N GLU A 69 10.76 -12.62 -12.12
CA GLU A 69 11.95 -12.97 -12.88
C GLU A 69 12.29 -14.48 -12.74
N PRO A 70 12.96 -15.09 -13.74
CA PRO A 70 13.31 -16.50 -13.70
C PRO A 70 14.09 -16.88 -12.43
N GLY A 71 13.66 -17.96 -11.77
CA GLY A 71 14.28 -18.46 -10.55
C GLY A 71 13.67 -17.92 -9.26
N ILE A 72 12.72 -16.98 -9.33
CA ILE A 72 11.92 -16.54 -8.19
C ILE A 72 10.62 -17.34 -8.16
N ASP A 73 10.34 -18.01 -7.04
CA ASP A 73 9.13 -18.80 -6.86
C ASP A 73 8.04 -17.98 -6.14
N LEU A 74 6.94 -17.70 -6.85
CA LEU A 74 5.77 -16.99 -6.32
C LEU A 74 5.01 -17.77 -5.23
N PHE A 75 5.21 -19.10 -5.15
CA PHE A 75 4.59 -19.99 -4.18
C PHE A 75 5.48 -20.28 -2.95
N SER A 76 6.72 -19.78 -2.95
CA SER A 76 7.60 -19.86 -1.78
C SER A 76 7.06 -19.03 -0.61
N ALA A 77 7.60 -19.24 0.59
CA ALA A 77 7.22 -18.43 1.75
C ALA A 77 7.56 -16.94 1.53
N GLU A 78 8.74 -16.66 0.99
CA GLU A 78 9.17 -15.33 0.59
C GLU A 78 8.24 -14.76 -0.48
N GLY A 79 7.98 -15.50 -1.56
CA GLY A 79 7.06 -15.07 -2.62
C GLY A 79 5.65 -14.77 -2.09
N THR A 80 5.16 -15.56 -1.15
CA THR A 80 3.84 -15.40 -0.52
C THR A 80 3.74 -14.11 0.29
N VAL A 81 4.71 -13.84 1.18
CA VAL A 81 4.68 -12.61 2.00
C VAL A 81 4.90 -11.35 1.16
N ILE A 82 5.72 -11.43 0.10
CA ILE A 82 5.90 -10.32 -0.86
C ILE A 82 4.58 -9.96 -1.54
N ARG A 83 3.88 -10.97 -2.06
CA ARG A 83 2.58 -10.76 -2.73
C ARG A 83 1.55 -10.20 -1.76
N ALA A 84 1.44 -10.79 -0.57
CA ALA A 84 0.53 -10.32 0.47
C ALA A 84 0.78 -8.84 0.84
N ALA A 85 2.06 -8.45 0.94
CA ALA A 85 2.45 -7.09 1.25
C ALA A 85 2.13 -6.11 0.11
N GLY A 86 2.42 -6.48 -1.14
CA GLY A 86 2.10 -5.67 -2.32
C GLY A 86 0.59 -5.50 -2.53
N GLU A 87 -0.18 -6.58 -2.38
CA GLU A 87 -1.65 -6.54 -2.44
C GLU A 87 -2.24 -5.65 -1.34
N SER A 88 -1.74 -5.78 -0.11
CA SER A 88 -2.15 -4.93 1.02
C SER A 88 -1.82 -3.46 0.80
N LEU A 89 -0.64 -3.15 0.25
CA LEU A 89 -0.28 -1.78 -0.13
C LEU A 89 -1.30 -1.22 -1.14
N VAL A 90 -1.64 -1.99 -2.18
CA VAL A 90 -2.59 -1.57 -3.22
C VAL A 90 -3.99 -1.35 -2.64
N ILE A 91 -4.49 -2.27 -1.82
CA ILE A 91 -5.77 -2.10 -1.11
C ILE A 91 -5.75 -0.86 -0.22
N GLY A 92 -4.67 -0.68 0.56
CA GLY A 92 -4.49 0.46 1.43
C GLY A 92 -4.52 1.78 0.66
N LEU A 93 -3.88 1.85 -0.51
CA LEU A 93 -3.89 3.02 -1.38
C LEU A 93 -5.25 3.28 -2.05
N MET A 94 -6.07 2.24 -2.22
CA MET A 94 -7.41 2.37 -2.81
C MET A 94 -8.45 2.81 -1.78
N VAL A 95 -8.52 2.11 -0.65
CA VAL A 95 -9.64 2.20 0.30
C VAL A 95 -9.23 2.48 1.75
N GLY A 96 -7.94 2.53 2.06
CA GLY A 96 -7.41 2.87 3.39
C GLY A 96 -6.80 1.68 4.13
N LEU A 97 -5.93 1.98 5.10
CA LEU A 97 -5.12 0.99 5.83
C LEU A 97 -5.96 -0.04 6.59
N ASP A 98 -7.10 0.37 7.15
CA ASP A 98 -7.98 -0.49 7.94
C ASP A 98 -8.59 -1.65 7.14
N TYR A 99 -8.52 -1.58 5.81
CA TYR A 99 -9.03 -2.59 4.90
C TYR A 99 -7.93 -3.51 4.35
N THR A 100 -6.69 -3.37 4.80
CA THR A 100 -5.58 -4.22 4.34
C THR A 100 -5.62 -5.63 4.94
N TYR A 101 -4.84 -6.56 4.39
CA TYR A 101 -4.82 -7.93 4.92
C TYR A 101 -4.43 -7.97 6.39
N VAL A 102 -5.01 -8.93 7.11
CA VAL A 102 -4.79 -9.12 8.55
C VAL A 102 -3.29 -9.19 8.85
N GLY A 103 -2.83 -8.32 9.75
CA GLY A 103 -1.43 -8.23 10.18
C GLY A 103 -0.58 -7.22 9.40
N PHE A 104 -1.02 -6.71 8.25
CA PHE A 104 -0.22 -5.81 7.41
C PHE A 104 0.16 -4.52 8.15
N ALA A 105 -0.82 -3.83 8.75
CA ALA A 105 -0.58 -2.56 9.43
C ALA A 105 0.44 -2.67 10.56
N ALA A 106 0.34 -3.75 11.37
CA ALA A 106 1.25 -4.04 12.45
C ALA A 106 2.66 -4.39 11.95
N SER A 107 2.77 -5.28 10.95
CA SER A 107 4.07 -5.69 10.40
C SER A 107 4.78 -4.60 9.62
N SER A 108 4.06 -3.68 8.98
CA SER A 108 4.65 -2.59 8.18
C SER A 108 4.93 -1.31 8.97
N ASN A 109 4.70 -1.31 10.29
CA ASN A 109 4.76 -0.12 11.14
C ASN A 109 3.96 1.06 10.53
N SER A 110 2.81 0.74 9.91
CA SER A 110 1.96 1.70 9.21
C SER A 110 0.88 2.30 10.12
N GLU A 111 0.84 1.94 11.41
CA GLU A 111 -0.10 2.48 12.39
C GLU A 111 -0.02 4.02 12.51
N ALA A 112 -1.03 4.64 13.13
CA ALA A 112 -1.13 6.09 13.22
C ALA A 112 0.16 6.73 13.78
N GLY A 113 0.82 7.57 12.95
CA GLY A 113 2.11 8.20 13.26
C GLY A 113 3.34 7.52 12.63
N GLY A 114 3.16 6.35 12.00
CA GLY A 114 4.19 5.64 11.25
C GLY A 114 4.56 6.31 9.91
N PRO A 115 5.74 6.00 9.35
CA PRO A 115 6.26 6.67 8.15
C PRO A 115 5.39 6.46 6.91
N LEU A 116 4.66 5.34 6.85
CA LEU A 116 3.80 4.98 5.73
C LEU A 116 2.34 5.39 5.93
N TYR A 117 1.93 5.73 7.16
CA TYR A 117 0.52 6.02 7.49
C TYR A 117 -0.07 7.13 6.59
N SER A 118 0.73 8.15 6.28
CA SER A 118 0.30 9.26 5.41
C SER A 118 -0.05 8.83 3.97
N LEU A 119 0.50 7.72 3.47
CA LEU A 119 0.14 7.16 2.16
C LEU A 119 -1.29 6.62 2.15
N PHE A 120 -1.77 6.18 3.31
CA PHE A 120 -3.08 5.52 3.48
C PHE A 120 -4.15 6.45 4.08
N GLN A 121 -3.76 7.64 4.56
CA GLN A 121 -4.69 8.63 5.12
C GLN A 121 -5.64 9.23 4.08
N ALA A 122 -5.31 9.13 2.80
CA ALA A 122 -6.26 9.43 1.75
C ALA A 122 -7.29 8.29 1.72
N ASP A 123 -8.40 8.42 2.45
CA ASP A 123 -9.66 7.86 1.96
C ASP A 123 -9.85 8.51 0.59
N THR A 124 -9.42 7.81 -0.46
CA THR A 124 -9.41 8.41 -1.78
C THR A 124 -10.83 8.76 -2.20
N GLY A 125 -11.85 8.18 -1.53
CA GLY A 125 -13.25 8.24 -1.91
C GLY A 125 -13.46 7.72 -3.33
N GLN A 126 -12.45 7.07 -3.90
CA GLN A 126 -12.48 6.52 -5.24
C GLN A 126 -12.92 5.06 -5.13
N GLY A 127 -13.74 4.65 -6.07
CA GLY A 127 -14.34 3.32 -6.12
C GLY A 127 -15.83 3.40 -6.49
N PRO A 128 -16.44 2.26 -6.86
CA PRO A 128 -15.86 0.92 -6.92
C PRO A 128 -14.73 0.83 -7.96
N PHE A 129 -13.68 0.09 -7.63
CA PHE A 129 -12.56 -0.19 -8.54
C PHE A 129 -12.85 -1.46 -9.34
N VAL A 130 -12.53 -1.42 -10.63
CA VAL A 130 -12.71 -2.55 -11.54
C VAL A 130 -11.48 -2.66 -12.43
N GLY A 131 -11.02 -3.89 -12.69
CA GLY A 131 -9.87 -4.14 -13.57
C GLY A 131 -8.80 -5.00 -12.92
N THR A 132 -7.60 -5.00 -13.47
CA THR A 132 -6.49 -5.82 -12.95
C THR A 132 -5.27 -4.95 -12.67
N VAL A 133 -4.69 -5.16 -11.48
CA VAL A 133 -3.36 -4.67 -11.13
C VAL A 133 -2.35 -5.78 -11.41
N HIS A 134 -1.24 -5.44 -12.04
CA HIS A 134 -0.15 -6.39 -12.25
C HIS A 134 0.99 -6.10 -11.28
N GLY A 135 1.48 -7.14 -10.62
CA GLY A 135 2.68 -7.12 -9.81
C GLY A 135 3.80 -7.95 -10.46
N HIS A 136 5.05 -7.54 -10.25
CA HIS A 136 6.20 -8.30 -10.73
C HIS A 136 7.38 -8.22 -9.77
N ILE A 137 7.86 -9.38 -9.32
CA ILE A 137 9.04 -9.46 -8.47
C ILE A 137 10.28 -9.50 -9.36
N GLN A 138 11.06 -8.42 -9.33
CA GLN A 138 12.30 -8.31 -10.10
C GLN A 138 13.46 -9.03 -9.41
N GLN A 139 13.61 -8.81 -8.11
CA GLN A 139 14.72 -9.37 -7.35
C GLN A 139 14.30 -9.64 -5.91
N VAL A 140 14.81 -10.76 -5.38
CA VAL A 140 14.83 -11.08 -3.95
C VAL A 140 16.29 -11.19 -3.55
N ILE A 141 16.72 -10.34 -2.63
CA ILE A 141 18.12 -10.18 -2.23
C ILE A 141 18.23 -10.65 -0.77
N PRO A 142 18.80 -11.83 -0.50
CA PRO A 142 18.97 -12.30 0.87
C PRO A 142 19.82 -11.34 1.71
N THR A 143 19.46 -11.18 2.98
CA THR A 143 20.23 -10.44 3.98
C THR A 143 20.45 -11.30 5.21
N ASP A 144 21.29 -10.85 6.14
CA ASP A 144 21.54 -11.58 7.40
C ASP A 144 20.28 -11.67 8.29
N ALA A 145 19.35 -10.71 8.15
CA ALA A 145 18.14 -10.60 8.97
C ALA A 145 16.86 -11.04 8.25
N GLY A 146 16.93 -11.31 6.94
CA GLY A 146 15.76 -11.62 6.12
C GLY A 146 16.07 -11.43 4.63
N PHE A 147 15.32 -10.56 3.94
CA PHE A 147 15.57 -10.27 2.52
C PHE A 147 15.03 -8.90 2.09
N ASP A 148 15.69 -8.30 1.11
CA ASP A 148 15.22 -7.12 0.38
C ASP A 148 14.50 -7.56 -0.90
N VAL A 149 13.53 -6.76 -1.33
CA VAL A 149 12.78 -7.00 -2.57
C VAL A 149 12.74 -5.76 -3.42
N LEU A 150 12.95 -5.98 -4.71
CA LEU A 150 12.64 -5.02 -5.76
C LEU A 150 11.46 -5.56 -6.54
N SER A 151 10.38 -4.79 -6.60
CA SER A 151 9.18 -5.17 -7.33
C SER A 151 8.60 -4.01 -8.11
N CYS A 152 7.77 -4.37 -9.08
CA CYS A 152 7.04 -3.45 -9.93
C CYS A 152 5.54 -3.64 -9.75
N LEU A 153 4.81 -2.53 -9.73
CA LEU A 153 3.36 -2.53 -9.86
C LEU A 153 2.95 -1.75 -11.10
N VAL A 154 1.93 -2.21 -11.82
CA VAL A 154 1.29 -1.42 -12.88
C VAL A 154 -0.22 -1.60 -12.80
N ALA A 155 -0.94 -0.49 -12.82
CA ALA A 155 -2.39 -0.43 -12.69
C ALA A 155 -3.05 0.17 -13.95
N VAL A 156 -2.46 -0.08 -15.12
CA VAL A 156 -3.09 0.21 -16.42
C VAL A 156 -4.30 -0.69 -16.58
N GLY A 157 -5.47 -0.09 -16.82
CA GLY A 157 -6.74 -0.82 -16.87
C GLY A 157 -7.42 -1.01 -15.52
N LEU A 158 -6.86 -0.50 -14.42
CA LEU A 158 -7.60 -0.32 -13.17
C LEU A 158 -8.40 0.99 -13.25
N ASP A 159 -9.72 0.88 -13.34
CA ASP A 159 -10.62 2.01 -13.43
C ASP A 159 -11.46 2.18 -12.15
N VAL A 160 -11.96 3.38 -11.95
CA VAL A 160 -13.02 3.71 -11.01
C VAL A 160 -14.33 3.78 -11.78
N ASN A 161 -15.34 3.07 -11.29
CA ASN A 161 -16.72 3.16 -11.76
C ASN A 161 -17.45 4.31 -11.05
N ALA A 162 -17.89 5.31 -11.81
CA ALA A 162 -18.79 6.34 -11.35
C ALA A 162 -20.07 6.27 -12.19
N ASP A 163 -21.15 5.77 -11.60
CA ASP A 163 -22.49 5.70 -12.22
C ASP A 163 -22.52 4.99 -13.60
N GLY A 164 -21.69 3.95 -13.77
CA GLY A 164 -21.59 3.16 -15.01
C GLY A 164 -20.55 3.70 -16.01
N GLU A 165 -19.86 4.77 -15.68
CA GLU A 165 -18.73 5.31 -16.44
C GLU A 165 -17.41 4.93 -15.77
N TYR A 166 -16.50 4.33 -16.55
CA TYR A 166 -15.21 3.84 -16.07
C TYR A 166 -14.10 4.79 -16.51
N SER A 167 -13.32 5.28 -15.55
CA SER A 167 -12.21 6.21 -15.76
C SER A 167 -10.96 5.72 -15.02
N PRO A 168 -9.74 6.06 -15.48
CA PRO A 168 -8.51 5.61 -14.83
C PRO A 168 -8.49 5.90 -13.33
N SER A 169 -8.05 4.93 -12.55
CA SER A 169 -7.69 5.13 -11.14
C SER A 169 -6.54 6.14 -11.02
N ARG A 170 -6.45 6.82 -9.87
CA ARG A 170 -5.26 7.63 -9.54
C ARG A 170 -3.99 6.81 -9.38
N LEU A 171 -4.13 5.49 -9.20
CA LEU A 171 -3.00 4.55 -9.13
C LEU A 171 -2.45 4.19 -10.51
N THR A 172 -3.17 4.53 -11.58
CA THR A 172 -2.76 4.19 -12.95
C THR A 172 -1.53 4.99 -13.36
N ASN A 173 -0.43 4.28 -13.61
CA ASN A 173 0.81 4.82 -14.15
C ASN A 173 1.34 3.90 -15.26
N GLY A 174 1.60 4.43 -16.45
CA GLY A 174 2.00 3.62 -17.61
C GLY A 174 3.42 3.10 -17.53
N ASP A 175 4.32 3.83 -16.88
CA ASP A 175 5.71 3.39 -16.64
C ASP A 175 5.82 2.36 -15.50
N GLY A 176 4.70 2.05 -14.82
CA GLY A 176 4.71 1.26 -13.59
C GLY A 176 5.33 2.00 -12.40
N GLN A 177 5.19 1.44 -11.21
CA GLN A 177 5.74 1.94 -9.97
C GLN A 177 6.80 0.99 -9.45
N GLU A 178 7.97 1.52 -9.14
CA GLU A 178 9.05 0.80 -8.47
C GLU A 178 8.79 0.78 -6.97
N LEU A 179 8.81 -0.41 -6.39
CA LEU A 179 8.74 -0.62 -4.96
C LEU A 179 10.01 -1.29 -4.45
N ARG A 180 10.47 -0.83 -3.29
CA ARG A 180 11.50 -1.50 -2.50
C ARG A 180 10.98 -1.71 -1.08
N SER A 181 11.14 -2.93 -0.60
CA SER A 181 10.73 -3.34 0.73
C SER A 181 11.79 -4.27 1.33
N SER A 182 12.01 -4.15 2.63
CA SER A 182 12.83 -5.09 3.40
C SER A 182 11.93 -5.93 4.30
N PHE A 183 12.13 -7.23 4.30
CA PHE A 183 11.41 -8.17 5.13
C PHE A 183 12.38 -8.74 6.16
N ILE A 184 12.16 -8.40 7.43
CA ILE A 184 13.02 -8.76 8.55
C ILE A 184 12.32 -9.85 9.34
N ARG A 185 13.01 -10.97 9.58
CA ARG A 185 12.46 -12.06 10.39
C ARG A 185 12.34 -11.63 11.85
N THR A 186 11.14 -11.70 12.40
CA THR A 186 10.88 -11.46 13.82
C THR A 186 10.73 -12.80 14.54
N GLY A 187 11.66 -13.13 15.44
CA GLY A 187 11.61 -14.34 16.26
C GLY A 187 12.77 -15.31 16.02
N ASP A 188 12.88 -16.31 16.89
CA ASP A 188 13.92 -17.35 16.80
C ASP A 188 13.61 -18.28 15.60
N PRO A 189 14.56 -18.59 14.69
CA PRO A 189 14.31 -19.43 13.51
C PRO A 189 13.72 -20.81 13.83
N LEU A 190 13.93 -21.26 15.08
CA LEU A 190 13.47 -22.54 15.60
C LEU A 190 12.00 -22.55 16.06
N THR A 191 11.37 -21.37 16.18
CA THR A 191 10.00 -21.22 16.73
C THR A 191 9.03 -20.56 15.74
N SER A 192 9.47 -20.29 14.50
CA SER A 192 8.55 -19.84 13.46
C SER A 192 7.48 -20.92 13.25
N PRO A 193 6.19 -20.60 13.41
CA PRO A 193 5.14 -21.51 13.00
C PRO A 193 5.38 -21.87 11.55
N ALA A 194 5.32 -23.17 11.22
CA ALA A 194 5.37 -23.59 9.83
C ALA A 194 4.23 -22.88 9.09
N VAL A 195 4.58 -21.99 8.16
CA VAL A 195 3.61 -21.46 7.20
C VAL A 195 3.02 -22.70 6.52
N PRO A 196 1.70 -22.93 6.59
CA PRO A 196 1.07 -24.05 5.90
C PRO A 196 1.54 -24.04 4.46
N GLN A 197 2.05 -25.18 3.97
CA GLN A 197 2.38 -25.27 2.56
C GLN A 197 1.11 -24.95 1.77
N PRO A 198 1.16 -24.00 0.81
CA PRO A 198 0.01 -23.69 -0.01
C PRO A 198 -0.46 -24.98 -0.67
N SER A 199 -1.70 -25.39 -0.38
CA SER A 199 -2.30 -26.48 -1.12
C SER A 199 -2.40 -26.04 -2.58
N SER A 200 -1.95 -26.87 -3.53
CA SER A 200 -2.03 -26.57 -4.97
C SER A 200 -3.46 -26.71 -5.50
N SER A 201 -4.45 -26.32 -4.70
CA SER A 201 -5.84 -26.38 -5.08
C SER A 201 -6.05 -25.42 -6.25
N PRO A 202 -6.69 -25.86 -7.35
CA PRO A 202 -6.95 -24.99 -8.47
C PRO A 202 -7.82 -23.83 -8.00
N VAL A 203 -7.24 -22.64 -8.08
CA VAL A 203 -7.92 -21.37 -7.91
C VAL A 203 -9.06 -21.35 -8.92
N GLY A 204 -10.29 -21.09 -8.46
CA GLY A 204 -11.44 -20.95 -9.36
C GLY A 204 -11.21 -19.82 -10.36
N ASP A 205 -11.93 -19.84 -11.49
CA ASP A 205 -11.94 -18.75 -12.49
C ASP A 205 -12.66 -17.49 -11.94
N ASP A 206 -12.38 -17.12 -10.69
CA ASP A 206 -12.97 -15.95 -10.07
C ASP A 206 -12.33 -14.68 -10.62
N LEU A 207 -13.19 -13.78 -11.09
CA LEU A 207 -12.83 -12.47 -11.60
C LEU A 207 -12.96 -11.40 -10.51
N GLN A 208 -13.00 -11.83 -9.24
CA GLN A 208 -12.98 -10.97 -8.07
C GLN A 208 -11.63 -11.01 -7.36
N TRP A 209 -11.35 -9.95 -6.59
CA TRP A 209 -10.15 -9.87 -5.78
C TRP A 209 -10.17 -11.03 -4.78
N GLN A 210 -9.09 -11.79 -4.74
CA GLN A 210 -8.94 -12.90 -3.79
C GLN A 210 -8.05 -12.48 -2.63
N ALA A 211 -8.27 -13.06 -1.46
CA ALA A 211 -7.48 -12.74 -0.28
C ALA A 211 -7.06 -13.99 0.51
N PRO A 212 -5.95 -13.91 1.27
CA PRO A 212 -5.58 -14.99 2.18
C PRO A 212 -6.54 -15.06 3.36
N ALA A 213 -6.92 -16.27 3.79
CA ALA A 213 -7.79 -16.46 4.95
C ALA A 213 -7.13 -16.13 6.30
N GLY A 214 -5.81 -15.98 6.35
CA GLY A 214 -5.07 -15.73 7.59
C GLY A 214 -3.90 -14.77 7.42
N ASN A 215 -3.30 -14.40 8.56
CA ASN A 215 -2.18 -13.48 8.63
C ASN A 215 -0.92 -14.06 7.96
N GLN A 216 -0.58 -13.55 6.78
CA GLN A 216 0.62 -13.94 6.02
C GLN A 216 1.91 -13.28 6.53
N PHE A 217 1.80 -12.33 7.46
CA PHE A 217 2.91 -11.54 7.99
C PHE A 217 3.44 -12.03 9.33
N GLY A 218 2.91 -13.16 9.84
CA GLY A 218 3.41 -13.77 11.07
C GLY A 218 4.91 -14.07 10.97
N GLY A 219 5.70 -13.53 11.88
CA GLY A 219 7.16 -13.70 11.89
C GLY A 219 7.92 -12.72 10.99
N TRP A 220 7.26 -11.70 10.44
CA TRP A 220 7.87 -10.69 9.60
C TRP A 220 7.57 -9.27 10.08
N GLU A 221 8.61 -8.46 10.10
CA GLU A 221 8.55 -6.99 10.06
C GLU A 221 8.84 -6.56 8.62
N ILE A 222 8.11 -5.56 8.14
CA ILE A 222 8.26 -5.00 6.79
C ILE A 222 8.71 -3.56 6.93
N ASP A 223 9.90 -3.28 6.42
CA ASP A 223 10.44 -1.93 6.36
C ASP A 223 10.34 -1.38 4.94
N GLY A 224 9.56 -0.30 4.80
CA GLY A 224 9.42 0.48 3.58
C GLY A 224 8.66 -0.21 2.43
N PHE A 225 8.07 0.63 1.58
CA PHE A 225 7.51 0.25 0.27
C PHE A 225 7.93 1.23 -0.83
N ILE A 226 8.77 2.21 -0.50
CA ILE A 226 9.20 3.26 -1.41
C ILE A 226 10.66 3.02 -1.71
N ASP A 227 11.01 2.98 -3.00
CA ASP A 227 12.40 3.09 -3.36
C ASP A 227 12.87 4.55 -3.16
N ILE A 228 13.57 4.79 -2.06
CA ILE A 228 14.19 6.07 -1.72
C ILE A 228 15.69 6.11 -2.03
N ASP A 229 16.26 5.00 -2.51
CA ASP A 229 17.68 4.94 -2.84
C ASP A 229 17.94 5.81 -4.08
N PRO A 230 18.74 6.88 -3.99
CA PRO A 230 18.96 7.80 -5.12
C PRO A 230 19.66 7.15 -6.33
N VAL A 231 20.27 5.98 -6.13
CA VAL A 231 20.90 5.19 -7.20
C VAL A 231 19.84 4.43 -8.00
N THR A 232 18.79 3.94 -7.35
CA THR A 232 17.80 3.05 -7.97
C THR A 232 16.43 3.69 -8.18
N SER A 233 16.04 4.63 -7.33
CA SER A 233 14.77 5.34 -7.36
C SER A 233 14.60 6.16 -8.64
N GLY A 234 13.42 6.05 -9.25
CA GLY A 234 13.05 6.84 -10.43
C GLY A 234 13.88 6.52 -11.67
N LYS A 235 14.55 5.36 -11.72
CA LYS A 235 15.34 4.93 -12.89
C LYS A 235 14.50 4.33 -14.01
N GLY A 236 13.20 4.11 -13.78
CA GLY A 236 12.29 3.53 -14.76
C GLY A 236 12.54 2.04 -14.97
N ARG A 237 12.99 1.30 -13.94
CA ARG A 237 13.23 -0.15 -14.00
C ARG A 237 11.96 -0.94 -14.28
N CYS A 238 10.80 -0.41 -13.90
CA CYS A 238 9.52 -1.03 -14.20
C CYS A 238 9.01 -0.70 -15.60
N ALA A 239 9.49 0.35 -16.25
CA ALA A 239 8.95 0.80 -17.53
C ALA A 239 9.10 -0.25 -18.65
N PRO A 240 10.25 -0.95 -18.82
CA PRO A 240 10.36 -2.02 -19.82
C PRO A 240 9.36 -3.16 -19.58
N TRP A 241 9.16 -3.56 -18.32
CA TRP A 241 8.21 -4.60 -17.96
C TRP A 241 6.76 -4.15 -18.18
N ALA A 242 6.40 -2.95 -17.70
CA ALA A 242 5.08 -2.37 -17.91
C ALA A 242 4.75 -2.22 -19.41
N GLN A 243 5.72 -1.79 -20.23
CA GLN A 243 5.57 -1.68 -21.67
C GLN A 243 5.43 -3.05 -22.37
N SER A 244 5.96 -4.12 -21.78
CA SER A 244 5.74 -5.48 -22.30
C SER A 244 4.28 -5.95 -22.15
N LEU A 245 3.58 -5.47 -21.11
CA LEU A 245 2.16 -5.74 -20.87
C LEU A 245 1.26 -4.77 -21.63
N TYR A 246 1.65 -3.50 -21.67
CA TYR A 246 0.86 -2.40 -22.23
C TYR A 246 1.71 -1.56 -23.20
N PRO A 247 2.02 -2.09 -24.40
CA PRO A 247 2.95 -1.45 -25.34
C PRO A 247 2.51 -0.07 -25.82
N ASP A 248 1.20 0.16 -25.86
CA ASP A 248 0.58 1.40 -26.34
C ASP A 248 0.16 2.36 -25.22
N ALA A 249 0.38 2.00 -23.94
CA ALA A 249 0.03 2.87 -22.83
C ALA A 249 0.93 4.11 -22.80
N PRO A 250 0.37 5.33 -22.64
CA PRO A 250 1.18 6.50 -22.41
C PRO A 250 1.85 6.40 -21.04
N ARG A 251 3.06 6.96 -20.91
CA ARG A 251 3.85 6.94 -19.66
C ARG A 251 3.06 7.42 -18.45
N ILE A 252 2.28 8.49 -18.63
CA ILE A 252 1.43 9.09 -17.60
C ILE A 252 -0.01 8.98 -18.08
N ILE A 253 -0.88 8.42 -17.23
CA ILE A 253 -2.31 8.31 -17.47
C ILE A 253 -3.00 9.09 -16.37
N THR A 254 -3.68 10.17 -16.73
CA THR A 254 -4.43 10.99 -15.78
C THR A 254 -5.85 10.45 -15.63
N ARG A 255 -6.53 10.77 -14.52
CA ARG A 255 -7.92 10.36 -14.26
C ARG A 255 -8.91 10.76 -15.36
N ASN A 256 -8.62 11.81 -16.12
CA ASN A 256 -9.44 12.30 -17.22
C ASN A 256 -8.91 11.88 -18.61
N ALA A 257 -7.95 10.96 -18.69
CA ALA A 257 -7.38 10.51 -19.96
C ALA A 257 -8.42 9.84 -20.85
N TYR A 258 -9.36 9.12 -20.25
CA TYR A 258 -10.52 8.55 -20.92
C TYR A 258 -11.67 8.35 -19.94
N ALA A 259 -12.86 8.16 -20.51
CA ALA A 259 -14.01 7.64 -19.83
C ALA A 259 -14.75 6.70 -20.81
N ARG A 260 -15.20 5.54 -20.34
CA ARG A 260 -15.82 4.50 -21.18
C ARG A 260 -17.06 3.93 -20.52
N GLY A 261 -18.04 3.51 -21.32
CA GLY A 261 -19.29 2.92 -20.85
C GLY A 261 -19.23 1.40 -20.62
N THR A 262 -18.08 0.77 -20.79
CA THR A 262 -17.87 -0.67 -20.58
C THR A 262 -16.73 -0.88 -19.59
N PRO A 263 -16.83 -1.87 -18.68
CA PRO A 263 -15.78 -2.12 -17.69
C PRO A 263 -14.45 -2.50 -18.36
N PRO A 264 -13.30 -2.25 -17.68
CA PRO A 264 -12.03 -2.86 -18.07
C PRO A 264 -12.12 -4.39 -18.17
N PRO A 265 -11.23 -5.01 -18.97
CA PRO A 265 -10.99 -6.43 -18.84
C PRO A 265 -10.44 -6.74 -17.44
N VAL A 266 -10.92 -7.84 -16.85
CA VAL A 266 -10.43 -8.39 -15.59
C VAL A 266 -9.81 -9.75 -15.87
N GLN A 267 -8.63 -9.98 -15.33
CA GLN A 267 -7.92 -11.26 -15.40
C GLN A 267 -8.11 -12.03 -14.09
N THR A 268 -8.15 -13.35 -14.16
CA THR A 268 -8.14 -14.22 -12.98
C THR A 268 -6.92 -13.94 -12.12
N ALA A 269 -7.11 -13.83 -10.81
CA ALA A 269 -6.02 -13.63 -9.87
C ALA A 269 -4.97 -14.76 -9.99
N TYR A 270 -3.70 -14.40 -9.97
CA TYR A 270 -2.61 -15.37 -10.04
C TYR A 270 -1.35 -14.89 -9.32
N PRO A 271 -0.68 -15.76 -8.54
CA PRO A 271 -1.25 -16.94 -7.93
C PRO A 271 -2.47 -16.56 -7.09
N GLY A 272 -3.52 -17.36 -7.12
CA GLY A 272 -4.60 -17.19 -6.15
C GLY A 272 -4.17 -17.62 -4.75
N TRP A 273 -5.03 -17.37 -3.77
CA TRP A 273 -4.77 -17.72 -2.38
C TRP A 273 -5.23 -19.16 -2.08
N PRO A 274 -4.35 -20.04 -1.57
CA PRO A 274 -4.63 -21.48 -1.40
C PRO A 274 -5.82 -21.77 -0.49
N ASP A 275 -6.00 -20.89 0.49
CA ASP A 275 -7.01 -20.98 1.55
C ASP A 275 -8.07 -19.88 1.42
N GLY A 276 -8.04 -19.10 0.33
CA GLY A 276 -8.95 -17.99 0.08
C GLY A 276 -10.32 -18.45 -0.43
N HIS A 277 -11.37 -17.71 -0.06
CA HIS A 277 -12.71 -17.80 -0.62
C HIS A 277 -13.01 -16.60 -1.50
#